data_AF-A0A3B8IEJ8-F1
#
_entry.id   AF-A0A3B8IEJ8-F1
#
_cell.length_a   1.000
_cell.length_b   1.000
_cell.length_c   1.000
_cell.angle_alpha   90.00
_cell.angle_beta   90.00
_cell.angle_gamma   90.00
#
_symmetry.space_group_name_H-M   'P 1'
#
loop_
_entity.id
_entity.type
_entity.pdbx_description
1 polymer ?
#
loop_
_entity_poly.entity_id
_entity_poly.type
_entity_poly.pdbx_seq_one_letter_code
_entity_poly.pdbx_strand_id
1 'polypeptide(L)'
;MQEVKDVTTSTEPVAAPLKQLQTYLEAATKAGLPLALWRQPLQDTKHLLVSYSPEIEQIEPDIEELSGGFLVHPFASSESDGAYYLPADLYWNTGMDTTPEPSEG
;
A
#
# COMPACT_ATOMS: atom_id res chain seq x y z
N MET A 1 -20.62 -23.92 39.30
CA MET A 1 -21.20 -22.72 38.67
C MET A 1 -20.44 -21.51 39.20
N GLN A 2 -19.62 -20.88 38.35
CA GLN A 2 -18.86 -19.61 38.50
C GLN A 2 -17.78 -19.67 37.40
N GLU A 3 -17.39 -18.66 36.65
CA GLU A 3 -17.88 -17.31 36.34
C GLU A 3 -17.08 -16.96 35.07
N VAL A 4 -17.76 -16.64 33.97
CA VAL A 4 -17.10 -16.33 32.68
C VAL A 4 -16.41 -14.98 32.80
N LYS A 5 -15.07 -14.98 32.75
CA LYS A 5 -14.28 -13.75 32.80
C LYS A 5 -14.28 -13.08 31.43
N ASP A 6 -14.66 -11.82 31.50
CA ASP A 6 -14.80 -10.78 30.49
C ASP A 6 -13.93 -10.93 29.24
N VAL A 7 -14.61 -10.83 28.09
CA VAL A 7 -13.99 -10.53 26.81
C VAL A 7 -13.58 -9.05 26.87
N THR A 8 -12.28 -8.78 26.99
CA THR A 8 -11.75 -7.43 26.80
C THR A 8 -11.81 -7.10 25.31
N THR A 9 -12.93 -6.56 24.85
CA THR A 9 -13.01 -5.88 23.56
C THR A 9 -12.28 -4.55 23.71
N SER A 10 -10.96 -4.59 23.50
CA SER A 10 -10.10 -3.40 23.48
C SER A 10 -10.62 -2.43 22.41
N THR A 11 -11.27 -1.36 22.86
CA THR A 11 -11.91 -0.34 22.03
C THR A 11 -11.11 0.95 22.18
N GLU A 12 -10.02 1.09 21.43
CA GLU A 12 -9.31 2.37 21.22
C GLU A 12 -8.44 2.29 19.95
N PRO A 13 -8.38 3.34 19.09
CA PRO A 13 -9.52 3.82 18.33
C PRO A 13 -9.24 3.80 16.83
N VAL A 14 -10.29 3.56 16.03
CA VAL A 14 -10.30 3.69 14.55
C VAL A 14 -9.76 5.05 14.05
N ALA A 15 -9.64 6.06 14.92
CA ALA A 15 -9.13 7.40 14.61
C ALA A 15 -7.60 7.48 14.39
N ALA A 16 -6.78 6.66 15.04
CA ALA A 16 -5.31 6.77 14.94
C ALA A 16 -4.76 6.40 13.54
N PRO A 17 -5.23 5.32 12.89
CA PRO A 17 -4.78 4.96 11.53
C PRO A 17 -5.10 6.02 10.47
N LEU A 18 -6.26 6.70 10.59
CA LEU A 18 -6.64 7.73 9.61
C LEU A 18 -5.73 8.95 9.68
N LYS A 19 -5.33 9.37 10.88
CA LYS A 19 -4.40 10.50 11.06
C LYS A 19 -3.01 10.20 10.50
N GLN A 20 -2.53 8.96 10.67
CA GLN A 20 -1.25 8.51 10.12
C GLN A 20 -1.29 8.49 8.58
N LEU A 21 -2.35 7.93 8.00
CA LEU A 21 -2.58 7.97 6.55
C LEU A 21 -2.54 9.39 5.99
N GLN A 22 -3.27 10.31 6.63
CA GLN A 22 -3.29 11.73 6.24
C GLN A 22 -1.90 12.35 6.33
N THR A 23 -1.15 12.06 7.39
CA THR A 23 0.21 12.58 7.58
C THR A 23 1.15 12.11 6.46
N TYR A 24 1.11 10.83 6.10
CA TYR A 24 1.96 10.31 5.02
C TYR A 24 1.55 10.84 3.65
N LEU A 25 0.24 10.94 3.38
CA LEU A 25 -0.28 11.50 2.14
C LEU A 25 0.13 12.97 1.97
N GLU A 26 -0.01 13.79 3.01
CA GLU A 26 0.40 15.19 3.01
C GLU A 26 1.90 15.34 2.83
N ALA A 27 2.71 14.51 3.51
CA ALA A 27 4.16 14.54 3.40
C ALA A 27 4.64 14.18 1.99
N ALA A 28 4.14 13.09 1.42
CA ALA A 28 4.50 12.66 0.07
C ALA A 28 4.06 13.69 -1.00
N THR A 29 2.84 14.21 -0.87
CA THR A 29 2.32 15.25 -1.77
C THR A 29 3.17 16.53 -1.71
N LYS A 30 3.53 16.97 -0.50
CA LYS A 30 4.37 18.16 -0.30
C LYS A 30 5.79 17.96 -0.84
N ALA A 31 6.31 16.73 -0.76
CA ALA A 31 7.61 16.37 -1.30
C ALA A 31 7.60 16.15 -2.84
N GLY A 32 6.42 16.16 -3.48
CA GLY A 32 6.29 15.88 -4.90
C GLY A 32 6.58 14.42 -5.27
N LEU A 33 6.39 13.51 -4.32
CA LEU A 33 6.69 12.09 -4.51
C LEU A 33 5.49 11.34 -5.12
N PRO A 34 5.71 10.48 -6.12
CA PRO A 34 4.69 9.60 -6.65
C PRO A 34 4.13 8.66 -5.58
N LEU A 35 2.81 8.49 -5.57
CA LEU A 35 2.13 7.64 -4.59
C LEU A 35 0.90 6.95 -5.18
N ALA A 36 0.55 5.82 -4.58
CA ALA A 36 -0.70 5.10 -4.85
C ALA A 36 -1.45 4.84 -3.55
N LEU A 37 -2.77 5.05 -3.57
CA LEU A 37 -3.68 4.79 -2.46
C LEU A 37 -4.82 3.90 -2.95
N TRP A 38 -5.00 2.73 -2.33
CA TRP A 38 -6.03 1.78 -2.74
C TRP A 38 -6.63 1.03 -1.55
N ARG A 39 -7.68 0.26 -1.85
CA ARG A 39 -8.38 -0.64 -0.92
C ARG A 39 -8.81 -1.88 -1.68
N GLN A 40 -8.56 -3.05 -1.10
CA GLN A 40 -9.03 -4.30 -1.70
C GLN A 40 -10.57 -4.40 -1.63
N PRO A 41 -11.24 -5.02 -2.61
CA PRO A 41 -12.68 -5.22 -2.55
C PRO A 41 -13.10 -5.89 -1.24
N LEU A 42 -14.18 -5.39 -0.64
CA LEU A 42 -14.75 -5.92 0.63
C LEU A 42 -13.84 -5.80 1.86
N GLN A 43 -12.69 -5.15 1.76
CA GLN A 43 -11.83 -4.86 2.91
C GLN A 43 -11.94 -3.39 3.32
N ASP A 44 -11.74 -3.12 4.61
CA ASP A 44 -11.66 -1.76 5.15
C ASP A 44 -10.23 -1.28 5.36
N THR A 45 -9.24 -2.11 5.01
CA THR A 45 -7.82 -1.76 5.03
C THR A 45 -7.47 -0.83 3.88
N LYS A 46 -6.87 0.32 4.21
CA LYS A 46 -6.40 1.31 3.23
C LYS A 46 -4.90 1.09 3.10
N HIS A 47 -4.43 1.02 1.88
CA HIS A 47 -3.03 0.80 1.56
C HIS A 47 -2.47 2.05 0.89
N LEU A 48 -1.30 2.48 1.35
CA LEU A 48 -0.54 3.58 0.79
C LEU A 48 0.83 3.05 0.37
N LEU A 49 1.23 3.44 -0.83
CA LEU A 49 2.57 3.23 -1.36
C LEU A 49 3.14 4.58 -1.79
N VAL A 50 4.41 4.83 -1.48
CA VAL A 50 5.16 6.00 -1.93
C VAL A 50 6.45 5.53 -2.60
N SER A 51 6.73 6.07 -3.78
CA SER A 51 8.02 5.95 -4.45
C SER A 51 8.89 7.14 -4.09
N TYR A 52 10.18 6.90 -3.83
CA TYR A 52 11.16 7.96 -3.62
C TYR A 52 11.75 8.46 -4.95
N SER A 53 11.49 7.77 -6.05
CA SER A 53 11.81 8.25 -7.39
C SER A 53 10.89 9.41 -7.76
N PRO A 54 11.43 10.57 -8.14
CA PRO A 54 10.62 11.75 -8.46
C PRO A 54 9.81 11.61 -9.77
N GLU A 55 10.18 10.65 -10.62
CA GLU A 55 9.52 10.39 -11.89
C GLU A 55 9.02 8.93 -11.93
N ILE A 56 7.89 8.71 -12.59
CA ILE A 56 7.36 7.38 -12.88
C ILE A 56 7.91 6.96 -14.23
N GLU A 57 8.73 5.92 -14.24
CA GLU A 57 9.37 5.42 -15.45
C GLU A 57 8.39 4.59 -16.29
N GLN A 58 8.49 4.73 -17.61
CA GLN A 58 7.91 3.75 -18.53
C GLN A 58 8.90 2.61 -18.73
N ILE A 59 8.42 1.39 -18.52
CA ILE A 59 9.21 0.18 -18.65
C ILE A 59 8.48 -0.83 -19.54
N GLU A 60 9.26 -1.75 -20.12
CA GLU A 60 8.74 -3.04 -20.58
C GLU A 60 8.77 -3.98 -19.37
N PRO A 61 7.60 -4.34 -18.79
CA PRO A 61 7.59 -5.00 -17.49
C PRO A 61 8.01 -6.46 -17.60
N ASP A 62 9.09 -6.83 -16.90
CA ASP A 62 9.39 -8.21 -16.56
C ASP A 62 8.86 -8.53 -15.15
N ILE A 63 7.73 -9.23 -15.08
CA ILE A 63 7.01 -9.50 -13.83
C ILE A 63 7.83 -10.35 -12.85
N GLU A 64 8.77 -11.17 -13.34
CA GLU A 64 9.59 -12.04 -12.51
C GLU A 64 10.74 -11.28 -11.81
N GLU A 65 11.24 -10.20 -12.44
CA GLU A 65 12.35 -9.40 -11.92
C GLU A 65 11.89 -8.12 -11.20
N LEU A 66 10.65 -7.68 -11.41
CA LEU A 66 10.13 -6.46 -10.81
C LEU A 66 9.93 -6.60 -9.29
N SER A 67 10.42 -5.59 -8.56
CA SER A 67 10.11 -5.44 -7.14
C SER A 67 8.62 -5.19 -6.89
N GLY A 68 8.19 -5.33 -5.64
CA GLY A 68 6.83 -4.98 -5.23
C GLY A 68 6.48 -3.54 -5.61
N GLY A 69 5.33 -3.34 -6.25
CA GLY A 69 4.93 -2.04 -6.78
C GLY A 69 3.60 -2.06 -7.54
N PHE A 70 3.31 -0.97 -8.24
CA PHE A 70 2.17 -0.84 -9.14
C PHE A 70 2.63 -0.71 -10.58
N LEU A 71 1.97 -1.44 -11.48
CA LEU A 71 2.06 -1.27 -12.92
C LEU A 71 0.77 -0.67 -13.46
N VAL A 72 0.90 0.34 -14.31
CA VAL A 72 -0.23 0.96 -15.01
C VAL A 72 0.08 1.01 -16.49
N HIS A 73 -0.69 0.28 -17.29
CA HIS A 73 -0.56 0.28 -18.74
C HIS A 73 -1.73 1.05 -19.38
N PRO A 74 -1.48 2.10 -20.19
CA PRO A 74 -2.53 2.75 -20.97
C PRO A 74 -3.21 1.77 -21.92
N PHE A 75 -4.54 1.85 -22.09
CA PHE A 75 -5.28 0.98 -23.01
C PHE A 75 -5.15 1.40 -24.48
N ALA A 76 -4.97 2.70 -24.73
CA ALA A 76 -4.85 3.29 -26.07
C ALA A 76 -3.41 3.76 -26.35
N SER A 77 -2.43 2.97 -25.92
CA SER A 77 -1.02 3.19 -26.23
C SER A 77 -0.76 2.95 -27.71
N SER A 78 0.15 3.72 -28.29
CA SER A 78 0.85 3.29 -29.49
C SER A 78 1.68 2.04 -29.16
N GLU A 79 2.08 1.21 -30.13
CA GLU A 79 2.87 -0.02 -29.86
C GLU A 79 4.22 0.24 -29.15
N SER A 80 4.58 1.51 -28.97
CA SER A 80 5.81 1.99 -28.34
C SER A 80 5.64 2.63 -26.96
N ASP A 81 4.42 2.75 -26.41
CA ASP A 81 4.27 3.26 -25.04
C ASP A 81 4.35 2.11 -24.03
N GLY A 82 5.35 2.16 -23.15
CA GLY A 82 5.56 1.16 -22.09
C GLY A 82 4.57 1.29 -20.93
N ALA A 83 4.63 0.33 -20.00
CA ALA A 83 3.88 0.40 -18.75
C ALA A 83 4.55 1.40 -17.79
N TYR A 84 3.75 2.21 -17.11
CA TYR A 84 4.25 3.03 -16.01
C TYR A 84 4.44 2.15 -14.77
N TYR A 85 5.63 2.19 -14.17
CA TYR A 85 5.95 1.45 -12.96
C TYR A 85 6.20 2.36 -11.77
N LEU A 86 5.56 2.03 -10.65
CA LEU A 86 5.67 2.72 -9.38
C LEU A 86 6.21 1.76 -8.31
N PRO A 87 7.49 1.86 -7.92
CA PRO A 87 8.09 0.98 -6.92
C PRO A 87 7.58 1.28 -5.51
N ALA A 88 7.50 0.24 -4.67
CA ALA A 88 7.04 0.34 -3.28
C ALA A 88 8.15 0.67 -2.28
N ASP A 89 8.90 1.76 -2.48
CA ASP A 89 9.99 2.15 -1.58
C ASP A 89 9.51 2.35 -0.13
N LEU A 90 8.28 2.83 0.03
CA LEU A 90 7.54 2.84 1.28
C LEU A 90 6.15 2.23 1.06
N TYR A 91 5.81 1.24 1.87
CA TYR A 91 4.47 0.67 1.95
C TYR A 91 3.93 0.78 3.38
N TRP A 92 2.67 1.20 3.50
CA TRP A 92 1.97 1.30 4.76
C TRP A 92 0.49 0.96 4.58
N ASN A 93 -0.15 0.38 5.59
CA ASN A 93 -1.59 0.20 5.57
C ASN A 93 -2.22 0.39 6.96
N THR A 94 -3.54 0.59 6.97
CA THR A 94 -4.30 0.78 8.21
C THR A 94 -4.58 -0.52 8.97
N GLY A 95 -4.34 -1.67 8.34
CA GLY A 95 -4.49 -2.97 8.98
C GLY A 95 -3.28 -3.24 9.89
N MET A 96 -3.46 -4.10 10.89
CA MET A 96 -2.29 -4.72 11.51
C MET A 96 -1.75 -5.72 10.49
N ASP A 97 -0.61 -5.41 9.89
CA ASP A 97 0.08 -6.33 9.00
C ASP A 97 0.48 -7.58 9.81
N THR A 98 -0.27 -8.67 9.66
CA THR A 98 0.26 -10.00 9.96
C THR A 98 1.15 -10.34 8.77
N THR A 99 2.43 -9.95 8.84
CA THR A 99 3.44 -10.54 7.96
C THR A 99 3.29 -12.06 8.12
N PRO A 100 2.92 -12.83 7.07
CA PRO A 100 3.02 -14.27 7.17
C PRO A 100 4.52 -14.56 7.36
N GLU A 101 4.89 -15.01 8.56
CA GLU A 101 6.21 -15.60 8.76
C GLU A 101 6.41 -16.63 7.63
N PRO A 102 7.54 -16.62 6.92
CA PRO A 102 7.85 -17.71 6.01
C PRO A 102 7.83 -18.98 6.86
N SER A 103 6.88 -19.87 6.58
CA SER A 103 6.88 -21.20 7.14
C SER A 103 8.16 -21.88 6.65
N GLU A 104 9.20 -21.87 7.47
CA GLU A 104 10.42 -22.65 7.24
C GLU A 104 10.00 -24.12 7.11
N GLY A 105 10.24 -24.69 5.93
CA GLY A 105 10.05 -26.09 5.60
C GLY A 105 11.32 -26.68 5.04
#